data_AF-A0A6A6WZT6-F1
#
_entry.id   AF-A0A6A6WZT6-F1
#
_cell.length_a   1.000
_cell.length_b   1.000
_cell.length_c   1.000
_cell.angle_alpha   90.00
_cell.angle_beta   90.00
_cell.angle_gamma   90.00
#
_symmetry.space_group_name_H-M   'P 1'
#
loop_
_entity.id
_entity.type
_entity.pdbx_description
1 polymer ?
#
loop_
_entity_poly.entity_id
_entity_poly.type
_entity_poly.pdbx_seq_one_letter_code
_entity_poly.pdbx_strand_id
1 'polypeptide(L)'
;QSKALLKMDEDLQNALINFMFLRRPDGSLDVMACLKLWFGKSIETDIEIRTRFGHHVELALKGGYANWQSTPRGCVALMILLDQFPRNMYRHTVEMYAGDKPGRAIVEAGHDWLSVLKPEECLFVPCLILTHQENVADQQACLRFWSKLEPLLPTELHVFRTIFEEHLRIVDLCGNFPHRDHYYGR
;
A
#
# COMPACT_ATOMS: atom_id res chain seq x y z
N GLN A 1 -18.86 19.94 -15.64
CA GLN A 1 -17.63 19.15 -15.90
C GLN A 1 -16.92 18.75 -14.59
N SER A 2 -16.70 19.66 -13.62
CA SER A 2 -16.04 19.33 -12.33
C SER A 2 -16.72 18.23 -11.49
N LYS A 3 -18.05 18.24 -11.31
CA LYS A 3 -18.75 17.21 -10.52
C LYS A 3 -18.65 15.78 -11.10
N ALA A 4 -18.58 15.67 -12.43
CA ALA A 4 -18.48 14.36 -13.09
C ALA A 4 -17.08 13.75 -12.88
N LEU A 5 -16.03 14.56 -12.98
CA LEU A 5 -14.66 14.13 -12.70
C LEU A 5 -14.49 13.73 -11.22
N LEU A 6 -15.02 14.51 -10.28
CA LEU A 6 -15.00 14.16 -8.86
C LEU A 6 -15.70 12.82 -8.60
N LYS A 7 -16.87 12.61 -9.20
CA LYS A 7 -17.58 11.34 -9.08
C LYS A 7 -16.78 10.17 -9.67
N MET A 8 -16.13 10.35 -10.82
CA MET A 8 -15.28 9.31 -11.42
C MET A 8 -14.09 8.96 -10.52
N ASP A 9 -13.47 9.96 -9.90
CA ASP A 9 -12.39 9.75 -8.93
C ASP A 9 -12.89 8.97 -7.70
N GLU A 10 -14.03 9.35 -7.13
CA GLU A 10 -14.65 8.64 -6.01
C GLU A 10 -14.99 7.18 -6.37
N ASP A 11 -15.58 6.95 -7.54
CA ASP A 11 -15.93 5.62 -8.03
C ASP A 11 -14.67 4.74 -8.21
N LEU A 12 -13.57 5.30 -8.72
CA LEU A 12 -12.30 4.59 -8.86
C LEU A 12 -11.66 4.30 -7.50
N GLN A 13 -11.60 5.28 -6.59
CA GLN A 13 -11.09 5.06 -5.23
C GLN A 13 -11.89 3.96 -4.52
N ASN A 14 -13.22 3.95 -4.67
CA ASN A 14 -14.08 2.91 -4.15
C ASN A 14 -13.76 1.54 -4.76
N ALA A 15 -13.57 1.47 -6.07
CA ALA A 15 -13.24 0.22 -6.74
C ALA A 15 -11.89 -0.37 -6.27
N LEU A 16 -10.87 0.49 -6.09
CA LEU A 16 -9.55 0.10 -5.61
C LEU A 16 -9.60 -0.41 -4.16
N ILE A 17 -10.24 0.37 -3.28
CA ILE A 17 -10.36 0.03 -1.86
C ILE A 17 -11.21 -1.23 -1.68
N ASN A 18 -12.32 -1.39 -2.42
CA ASN A 18 -13.13 -2.61 -2.34
C ASN A 18 -12.40 -3.84 -2.87
N PHE A 19 -11.53 -3.67 -3.88
CA PHE A 19 -10.70 -4.75 -4.40
C PHE A 19 -9.69 -5.22 -3.34
N MET A 20 -9.01 -4.29 -2.67
CA MET A 20 -7.97 -4.65 -1.69
C MET A 20 -8.51 -5.01 -0.32
N PHE A 21 -9.60 -4.39 0.12
CA PHE A 21 -10.23 -4.62 1.41
C PHE A 21 -11.55 -5.34 1.18
N LEU A 22 -11.48 -6.68 1.11
CA LEU A 22 -12.61 -7.58 0.85
C LEU A 22 -13.59 -7.58 2.03
N ARG A 23 -14.37 -6.52 2.14
CA ARG A 23 -15.33 -6.33 3.22
C ARG A 23 -16.60 -7.12 2.97
N ARG A 24 -17.17 -7.64 4.04
CA ARG A 24 -18.50 -8.26 4.05
C ARG A 24 -19.58 -7.17 3.99
N PRO A 25 -20.85 -7.54 3.71
CA PRO A 25 -21.95 -6.58 3.65
C PRO A 25 -22.16 -5.76 4.94
N ASP A 26 -21.75 -6.29 6.09
CA ASP A 26 -21.78 -5.60 7.39
C ASP A 26 -20.62 -4.60 7.59
N GLY A 27 -19.72 -4.48 6.61
CA GLY A 27 -18.55 -3.60 6.62
C GLY A 27 -17.31 -4.16 7.33
N SER A 28 -17.41 -5.34 7.94
CA SER A 28 -16.29 -6.06 8.56
C SER A 28 -15.32 -6.57 7.49
N LEU A 29 -14.03 -6.66 7.84
CA LEU A 29 -13.01 -7.20 6.93
C LEU A 29 -13.12 -8.72 6.87
N ASP A 30 -13.13 -9.31 5.67
CA ASP A 30 -12.83 -10.73 5.53
C ASP A 30 -11.31 -10.94 5.61
N VAL A 31 -10.81 -11.08 6.84
CA VAL A 31 -9.38 -11.12 7.14
C VAL A 31 -8.68 -12.24 6.38
N MET A 32 -9.30 -13.43 6.29
CA MET A 32 -8.69 -14.58 5.61
C MET A 32 -8.65 -14.39 4.10
N ALA A 33 -9.71 -13.86 3.50
CA ALA A 33 -9.71 -13.53 2.08
C ALA A 33 -8.67 -12.43 1.76
N CYS A 34 -8.55 -11.43 2.63
CA CYS A 34 -7.56 -10.36 2.50
C CYS A 34 -6.13 -10.90 2.61
N LEU A 35 -5.81 -11.71 3.61
CA LEU A 35 -4.48 -12.32 3.75
C LEU A 35 -4.12 -13.16 2.52
N LYS A 36 -5.10 -13.91 1.97
CA LYS A 36 -4.91 -14.66 0.72
C LYS A 36 -4.61 -13.73 -0.46
N LEU A 37 -5.30 -12.60 -0.57
CA LEU A 37 -5.07 -11.61 -1.64
C LEU A 37 -3.72 -10.89 -1.48
N TRP A 38 -3.39 -10.44 -0.26
CA TRP A 38 -2.23 -9.58 0.02
C TRP A 38 -0.90 -10.36 -0.02
N PHE A 39 -0.88 -11.61 0.45
CA PHE A 39 0.33 -12.44 0.47
C PHE A 39 0.36 -13.50 -0.64
N GLY A 40 -0.80 -13.80 -1.24
CA GLY A 40 -0.89 -14.82 -2.28
C GLY A 40 -0.28 -14.37 -3.60
N LYS A 41 0.37 -15.32 -4.28
CA LYS A 41 0.71 -15.19 -5.71
C LYS A 41 -0.36 -15.92 -6.52
N SER A 42 -1.13 -15.19 -7.32
CA SER A 42 -2.15 -15.75 -8.21
C SER A 42 -2.08 -15.04 -9.55
N ILE A 43 -1.88 -15.83 -10.62
CA ILE A 43 -1.83 -15.32 -12.00
C ILE A 43 -3.18 -14.69 -12.35
N GLU A 44 -4.28 -15.25 -11.87
CA GLU A 44 -5.63 -14.75 -12.08
C GLU A 44 -5.80 -13.36 -11.47
N THR A 45 -5.31 -13.16 -10.24
CA THR A 45 -5.31 -11.85 -9.57
C THR A 45 -4.46 -10.84 -10.33
N ASP A 46 -3.27 -11.24 -10.79
CA ASP A 46 -2.37 -10.35 -11.53
C ASP A 46 -2.97 -9.93 -12.88
N ILE A 47 -3.63 -10.85 -13.59
CA ILE A 47 -4.36 -10.58 -14.84
C ILE A 47 -5.54 -9.63 -14.57
N GLU A 48 -6.29 -9.88 -13.50
CA GLU A 48 -7.42 -9.03 -13.14
C GLU A 48 -6.99 -7.60 -12.82
N ILE A 49 -5.94 -7.43 -12.00
CA ILE A 49 -5.36 -6.12 -11.68
C ILE A 49 -4.91 -5.42 -12.96
N ARG A 50 -4.16 -6.12 -13.83
CA ARG A 50 -3.69 -5.54 -15.09
C ARG A 50 -4.84 -5.10 -15.99
N THR A 51 -5.87 -5.93 -16.11
CA THR A 51 -7.01 -5.68 -17.01
C THR A 51 -7.86 -4.52 -16.53
N ARG A 52 -8.14 -4.46 -15.22
CA ARG A 52 -9.06 -3.47 -14.64
C ARG A 52 -8.38 -2.15 -14.29
N PHE A 53 -7.14 -2.21 -13.80
CA PHE A 53 -6.48 -1.06 -13.17
C PHE A 53 -5.13 -0.70 -13.79
N GLY A 54 -4.63 -1.46 -14.78
CA GLY A 54 -3.30 -1.26 -15.35
C GLY A 54 -3.07 0.14 -15.89
N HIS A 55 -4.06 0.71 -16.60
CA HIS A 55 -3.99 2.10 -17.07
C HIS A 55 -3.85 3.11 -15.93
N HIS A 56 -4.55 2.88 -14.81
CA HIS A 56 -4.50 3.75 -13.63
C HIS A 56 -3.16 3.64 -12.88
N VAL A 57 -2.58 2.43 -12.83
CA VAL A 57 -1.23 2.21 -12.29
C VAL A 57 -0.20 2.99 -13.09
N GLU A 58 -0.22 2.86 -14.42
CA GLU A 58 0.70 3.59 -15.30
C GLU A 58 0.55 5.11 -15.17
N LEU A 59 -0.69 5.60 -15.02
CA LEU A 59 -0.96 7.02 -14.82
C LEU A 59 -0.47 7.51 -13.46
N ALA A 60 -0.73 6.77 -12.38
CA ALA A 60 -0.27 7.10 -11.03
C ALA A 60 1.27 7.13 -10.95
N LEU A 61 1.96 6.14 -11.54
CA LEU A 61 3.42 6.10 -11.60
C LEU A 61 4.03 7.30 -12.36
N LYS A 62 3.26 7.93 -13.25
CA LYS A 62 3.64 9.18 -13.96
C LYS A 62 3.24 10.46 -13.22
N GLY A 63 2.78 10.36 -11.97
CA GLY A 63 2.36 11.49 -11.13
C GLY A 63 0.89 11.90 -11.30
N GLY A 64 0.07 11.10 -11.98
CA GLY A 64 -1.37 11.28 -12.00
C GLY A 64 -1.99 11.12 -10.60
N TYR A 65 -3.21 11.63 -10.43
CA TYR A 65 -3.96 11.58 -9.16
C TYR A 65 -3.26 12.26 -7.97
N ALA A 66 -2.29 13.15 -8.19
CA ALA A 66 -1.59 13.85 -7.11
C ALA A 66 -2.53 14.57 -6.13
N ASN A 67 -3.67 15.07 -6.61
CA ASN A 67 -4.72 15.69 -5.81
C ASN A 67 -5.32 14.75 -4.74
N TRP A 68 -5.26 13.43 -4.94
CA TRP A 68 -5.79 12.45 -3.99
C TRP A 68 -5.05 12.43 -2.66
N GLN A 69 -3.81 12.93 -2.61
CA GLN A 69 -3.06 13.07 -1.34
C GLN A 69 -3.73 14.05 -0.35
N SER A 70 -4.67 14.87 -0.82
CA SER A 70 -5.40 15.83 0.02
C SER A 70 -6.41 15.18 0.96
N THR A 71 -6.72 13.89 0.80
CA THR A 71 -7.67 13.19 1.66
C THR A 71 -7.12 11.83 2.10
N PRO A 72 -7.40 11.36 3.33
CA PRO A 72 -6.91 10.05 3.80
C PRO A 72 -7.35 8.89 2.90
N ARG A 73 -8.59 8.93 2.40
CA ARG A 73 -9.11 7.92 1.47
C ARG A 73 -8.35 7.90 0.15
N GLY A 74 -8.11 9.08 -0.42
CA GLY A 74 -7.35 9.23 -1.65
C GLY A 74 -5.92 8.72 -1.50
N CYS A 75 -5.28 8.96 -0.34
CA CYS A 75 -3.97 8.40 0.01
C CYS A 75 -3.95 6.86 -0.03
N VAL A 76 -4.98 6.19 0.52
CA VAL A 76 -5.08 4.71 0.47
C VAL A 76 -5.20 4.23 -0.98
N ALA A 77 -6.07 4.84 -1.78
CA ALA A 77 -6.24 4.47 -3.18
C ALA A 77 -4.96 4.70 -4.00
N LEU A 78 -4.23 5.78 -3.73
CA LEU A 78 -2.96 6.10 -4.37
C LEU A 78 -1.86 5.10 -3.98
N MET A 79 -1.82 4.71 -2.70
CA MET A 79 -0.93 3.65 -2.22
C MET A 79 -1.18 2.32 -2.93
N ILE A 80 -2.45 1.96 -3.17
CA ILE A 80 -2.77 0.73 -3.91
C ILE A 80 -2.20 0.78 -5.34
N LEU A 81 -2.35 1.91 -6.03
CA LEU A 81 -1.86 2.08 -7.40
C LEU A 81 -0.33 2.17 -7.50
N LEU A 82 0.34 2.71 -6.48
CA LEU A 82 1.79 2.92 -6.48
C LEU A 82 2.58 1.76 -5.86
N ASP A 83 2.06 1.12 -4.83
CA ASP A 83 2.80 0.14 -4.05
C ASP A 83 2.30 -1.28 -4.30
N GLN A 84 1.01 -1.52 -4.11
CA GLN A 84 0.44 -2.87 -4.11
C GLN A 84 0.32 -3.44 -5.53
N PHE A 85 -0.35 -2.73 -6.43
CA PHE A 85 -0.59 -3.24 -7.79
C PHE A 85 0.69 -3.40 -8.63
N PRO A 86 1.72 -2.53 -8.52
CA PRO A 86 3.00 -2.78 -9.18
C PRO A 86 3.66 -4.09 -8.74
N ARG A 87 3.55 -4.48 -7.46
CA ARG A 87 4.04 -5.77 -6.93
C ARG A 87 3.31 -7.00 -7.48
N ASN A 88 2.09 -6.83 -7.97
CA ASN A 88 1.35 -7.85 -8.71
C ASN A 88 1.65 -7.83 -10.23
N MET A 89 1.66 -6.64 -10.83
CA MET A 89 1.78 -6.49 -12.28
C MET A 89 3.19 -6.72 -12.81
N TYR A 90 4.22 -6.38 -12.04
CA TYR A 90 5.60 -6.34 -12.52
C TYR A 90 6.50 -7.31 -11.74
N ARG A 91 5.95 -8.46 -11.34
CA ARG A 91 6.70 -9.48 -10.60
C ARG A 91 8.01 -9.80 -11.29
N HIS A 92 9.07 -9.90 -10.49
CA HIS A 92 10.41 -10.25 -10.97
C HIS A 92 11.01 -9.22 -11.94
N THR A 93 10.57 -7.97 -11.89
CA THR A 93 11.20 -6.86 -12.60
C THR A 93 11.43 -5.67 -11.67
N VAL A 94 12.22 -4.70 -12.10
CA VAL A 94 12.53 -3.50 -11.29
C VAL A 94 11.30 -2.61 -11.11
N GLU A 95 10.37 -2.64 -12.07
CA GLU A 95 9.13 -1.86 -12.08
C GLU A 95 8.19 -2.21 -10.92
N MET A 96 8.36 -3.38 -10.30
CA MET A 96 7.67 -3.75 -9.06
C MET A 96 7.87 -2.72 -7.94
N TYR A 97 9.02 -2.05 -7.91
CA TYR A 97 9.39 -1.07 -6.89
C TYR A 97 9.28 0.38 -7.39
N ALA A 98 8.76 0.60 -8.61
CA ALA A 98 8.75 1.93 -9.24
C ALA A 98 7.96 2.97 -8.43
N GLY A 99 6.95 2.52 -7.68
CA GLY A 99 6.12 3.41 -6.87
C GLY A 99 6.58 3.59 -5.42
N ASP A 100 7.65 2.94 -4.97
CA ASP A 100 8.09 3.05 -3.56
C ASP A 100 8.47 4.50 -3.20
N LYS A 101 9.24 5.17 -4.07
CA LYS A 101 9.65 6.57 -3.89
C LYS A 101 8.47 7.56 -3.95
N PRO A 102 7.63 7.59 -5.01
CA PRO A 102 6.48 8.50 -5.02
C PRO A 102 5.43 8.13 -3.95
N GLY A 103 5.29 6.85 -3.60
CA GLY A 103 4.41 6.38 -2.52
C GLY A 103 4.83 6.96 -1.17
N ARG A 104 6.13 7.11 -0.92
CA ARG A 104 6.64 7.72 0.33
C ARG A 104 6.13 9.15 0.56
N ALA A 105 5.89 9.93 -0.50
CA ALA A 105 5.36 11.28 -0.39
C ALA A 105 3.93 11.32 0.20
N ILE A 106 3.16 10.24 0.06
CA ILE A 106 1.79 10.15 0.63
C ILE A 106 1.80 10.35 2.15
N VAL A 107 2.83 9.86 2.83
CA VAL A 107 2.96 9.97 4.30
C VAL A 107 3.21 11.41 4.73
N GLU A 108 3.81 12.24 3.85
CA GLU A 108 4.10 13.65 4.13
C GLU A 108 2.85 14.51 4.21
N ALA A 109 1.72 14.04 3.68
CA ALA A 109 0.42 14.71 3.84
C ALA A 109 0.00 14.85 5.31
N GLY A 110 0.60 14.06 6.22
CA GLY A 110 0.52 14.30 7.66
C GLY A 110 -0.89 14.15 8.26
N HIS A 111 -1.77 13.40 7.59
CA HIS A 111 -3.12 13.16 8.08
C HIS A 111 -3.14 12.43 9.43
N ASP A 112 -4.16 12.68 10.23
CA ASP A 112 -4.43 11.92 11.45
C ASP A 112 -5.10 10.58 11.10
N TRP A 113 -4.30 9.66 10.53
CA TRP A 113 -4.76 8.41 9.92
C TRP A 113 -5.68 7.58 10.83
N LEU A 114 -5.31 7.40 12.10
CA LEU A 114 -6.06 6.59 13.06
C LEU A 114 -7.44 7.16 13.40
N SER A 115 -7.64 8.47 13.20
CA SER A 115 -8.93 9.12 13.48
C SER A 115 -9.92 9.03 12.32
N VAL A 116 -9.44 8.84 11.09
CA VAL A 116 -10.26 8.93 9.87
C VAL A 116 -10.39 7.58 9.15
N LEU A 117 -9.31 6.80 9.09
CA LEU A 117 -9.27 5.54 8.37
C LEU A 117 -9.66 4.38 9.27
N LYS A 118 -10.08 3.28 8.65
CA LYS A 118 -10.22 2.02 9.38
C LYS A 118 -8.84 1.48 9.77
N PRO A 119 -8.70 0.72 10.87
CA PRO A 119 -7.41 0.21 11.32
C PRO A 119 -6.63 -0.53 10.22
N GLU A 120 -7.27 -1.43 9.49
CA GLU A 120 -6.65 -2.20 8.40
C GLU A 120 -6.24 -1.33 7.20
N GLU A 121 -6.85 -0.17 6.99
CA GLU A 121 -6.41 0.80 5.98
C GLU A 121 -5.15 1.53 6.46
N CYS A 122 -5.01 1.73 7.78
CA CYS A 122 -3.81 2.30 8.38
C CYS A 122 -2.58 1.38 8.26
N LEU A 123 -2.80 0.07 8.10
CA LEU A 123 -1.73 -0.88 7.76
C LEU A 123 -1.12 -0.54 6.39
N PHE A 124 -1.93 -0.10 5.43
CA PHE A 124 -1.48 0.28 4.10
C PHE A 124 -0.86 1.68 4.12
N VAL A 125 -1.52 2.64 4.77
CA VAL A 125 -1.03 4.01 4.93
C VAL A 125 -1.05 4.41 6.42
N PRO A 126 0.10 4.58 7.10
CA PRO A 126 1.44 4.71 6.53
C PRO A 126 2.33 3.46 6.61
N CYS A 127 1.94 2.39 7.31
CA CYS A 127 2.89 1.32 7.69
C CYS A 127 3.57 0.64 6.48
N LEU A 128 2.81 0.11 5.51
CA LEU A 128 3.40 -0.56 4.34
C LEU A 128 4.22 0.41 3.47
N ILE A 129 3.81 1.66 3.32
CA ILE A 129 4.61 2.65 2.59
C ILE A 129 5.98 2.83 3.25
N LEU A 130 6.01 3.00 4.58
CA LEU A 130 7.22 3.22 5.34
C LEU A 130 8.12 1.97 5.37
N THR A 131 7.53 0.78 5.54
CA THR A 131 8.30 -0.47 5.62
C THR A 131 8.98 -0.83 4.31
N HIS A 132 8.52 -0.30 3.18
CA HIS A 132 9.14 -0.57 1.88
C HIS A 132 10.29 0.37 1.54
N GLN A 133 10.60 1.37 2.37
CA GLN A 133 11.71 2.30 2.14
C GLN A 133 13.05 1.72 2.60
N GLU A 134 14.09 1.90 1.79
CA GLU A 134 15.49 1.66 2.16
C GLU A 134 16.03 2.81 3.04
N ASN A 135 15.33 3.10 4.15
CA ASN A 135 15.66 4.18 5.07
C ASN A 135 15.33 3.81 6.52
N VAL A 136 16.33 3.82 7.40
CA VAL A 136 16.17 3.42 8.81
C VAL A 136 15.14 4.28 9.56
N ALA A 137 15.08 5.59 9.30
CA ALA A 137 14.14 6.47 9.99
C ALA A 137 12.68 6.16 9.61
N ASP A 138 12.43 5.80 8.35
CA ASP A 138 11.12 5.34 7.89
C ASP A 138 10.74 3.99 8.49
N GLN A 139 11.67 3.03 8.56
CA GLN A 139 11.46 1.75 9.23
C GLN A 139 11.08 1.92 10.71
N GLN A 140 11.79 2.80 11.43
CA GLN A 140 11.48 3.11 12.82
C GLN A 140 10.13 3.85 12.95
N ALA A 141 9.80 4.73 12.00
CA ALA A 141 8.49 5.40 11.97
C ALA A 141 7.35 4.39 11.76
N CYS A 142 7.56 3.38 10.91
CA CYS A 142 6.62 2.27 10.73
C CYS A 142 6.34 1.57 12.06
N LEU A 143 7.37 1.12 12.78
CA LEU A 143 7.20 0.43 14.07
C LEU A 143 6.54 1.29 15.16
N ARG A 144 6.86 2.58 15.22
CA ARG A 144 6.20 3.52 16.15
C ARG A 144 4.72 3.72 15.84
N PHE A 145 4.34 3.70 14.56
CA PHE A 145 2.93 3.78 14.18
C PHE A 145 2.24 2.43 14.44
N TRP A 146 2.89 1.33 14.05
CA TRP A 146 2.42 -0.03 14.27
C TRP A 146 2.07 -0.31 15.73
N SER A 147 2.89 0.13 16.70
CA SER A 147 2.62 -0.08 18.12
C SER A 147 1.30 0.53 18.62
N LYS A 148 0.79 1.55 17.92
CA LYS A 148 -0.52 2.17 18.21
C LYS A 148 -1.65 1.48 17.45
N LEU A 149 -1.35 0.98 16.25
CA LEU A 149 -2.31 0.37 15.35
C LEU A 149 -2.65 -1.09 15.73
N GLU A 150 -1.64 -1.88 16.06
CA GLU A 150 -1.77 -3.32 16.30
C GLU A 150 -2.87 -3.71 17.30
N PRO A 151 -3.06 -3.02 18.45
CA PRO A 151 -4.15 -3.33 19.37
C PRO A 151 -5.55 -3.12 18.79
N LEU A 152 -5.67 -2.40 17.67
CA LEU A 152 -6.92 -2.10 16.98
C LEU A 152 -7.23 -3.09 15.85
N LEU A 153 -6.28 -3.98 15.52
CA LEU A 153 -6.40 -4.95 14.44
C LEU A 153 -6.83 -6.33 14.96
N PRO A 154 -7.52 -7.13 14.11
CA PRO A 154 -7.68 -8.56 14.34
C PRO A 154 -6.33 -9.26 14.54
N THR A 155 -6.27 -10.23 15.45
CA THR A 155 -5.03 -10.94 15.83
C THR A 155 -4.35 -11.61 14.63
N GLU A 156 -5.11 -12.06 13.62
CA GLU A 156 -4.55 -12.67 12.42
C GLU A 156 -3.70 -11.69 11.60
N LEU A 157 -3.92 -10.38 11.73
CA LEU A 157 -3.10 -9.34 11.11
C LEU A 157 -1.85 -9.00 11.92
N HIS A 158 -1.67 -9.54 13.14
CA HIS A 158 -0.46 -9.29 13.93
C HIS A 158 0.79 -9.92 13.30
N VAL A 159 0.63 -10.80 12.30
CA VAL A 159 1.73 -11.32 11.45
C VAL A 159 2.58 -10.22 10.83
N PHE A 160 2.02 -9.02 10.59
CA PHE A 160 2.76 -7.89 10.05
C PHE A 160 3.84 -7.35 11.00
N ARG A 161 3.74 -7.59 12.31
CA ARG A 161 4.80 -7.23 13.27
C ARG A 161 6.15 -7.80 12.85
N THR A 162 6.20 -9.12 12.61
CA THR A 162 7.43 -9.82 12.22
C THR A 162 7.97 -9.28 10.90
N ILE A 163 7.08 -8.92 9.97
CA ILE A 163 7.47 -8.33 8.68
C ILE A 163 8.18 -7.00 8.93
N PHE A 164 7.60 -6.10 9.73
CA PHE A 164 8.17 -4.77 9.97
C PHE A 164 9.47 -4.83 10.77
N GLU A 165 9.55 -5.70 11.78
CA GLU A 165 10.77 -5.91 12.56
C GLU A 165 11.91 -6.45 11.69
N GLU A 166 11.62 -7.39 10.78
CA GLU A 166 12.61 -7.95 9.87
C GLU A 166 13.06 -6.93 8.80
N HIS A 167 12.15 -6.11 8.28
CA HIS A 167 12.52 -5.04 7.36
C HIS A 167 13.44 -4.01 8.03
N LEU A 168 13.11 -3.57 9.26
CA LEU A 168 14.01 -2.70 10.02
C LEU A 168 15.37 -3.37 10.22
N ARG A 169 15.40 -4.64 10.65
CA ARG A 169 16.65 -5.36 10.90
C ARG A 169 17.54 -5.40 9.65
N ILE A 170 16.97 -5.70 8.48
CA ILE A 170 17.70 -5.75 7.21
C ILE A 170 18.23 -4.35 6.84
N VAL A 171 17.38 -3.32 6.87
CA VAL A 171 17.80 -1.97 6.49
C VAL A 171 18.81 -1.38 7.50
N ASP A 172 18.71 -1.69 8.78
CA ASP A 172 19.67 -1.25 9.80
C ASP A 172 21.06 -1.87 9.60
N LEU A 173 21.11 -3.15 9.21
CA LEU A 173 22.37 -3.87 8.95
C LEU A 173 22.99 -3.54 7.60
N CYS A 174 22.17 -3.43 6.55
CA CYS A 174 22.63 -3.36 5.16
C CYS A 174 22.52 -1.95 4.56
N GLY A 175 21.73 -1.06 5.16
CA GLY A 175 21.38 0.25 4.60
C GLY A 175 20.35 0.19 3.46
N ASN A 176 19.98 -1.01 3.00
CA ASN A 176 19.09 -1.26 1.87
C ASN A 176 18.41 -2.64 2.03
N PHE A 177 17.70 -3.10 0.99
CA PHE A 177 17.22 -4.47 0.87
C PHE A 177 18.08 -5.27 -0.11
N PRO A 178 19.01 -6.14 0.36
CA PRO A 178 19.93 -6.86 -0.52
C PRO A 178 19.24 -7.72 -1.59
N HIS A 179 18.04 -8.25 -1.30
CA HIS A 179 17.26 -9.01 -2.29
C HIS A 179 16.79 -8.18 -3.49
N ARG A 180 16.87 -6.84 -3.41
CA ARG A 180 16.56 -5.92 -4.50
C ARG A 180 17.77 -5.59 -5.38
N ASP A 181 18.98 -5.85 -4.90
CA ASP A 181 20.22 -5.46 -5.58
C ASP A 181 20.31 -6.01 -7.01
N HIS A 182 19.87 -7.26 -7.22
CA HIS A 182 19.80 -7.86 -8.56
C HIS A 182 18.91 -7.08 -9.54
N TYR A 183 17.80 -6.50 -9.08
CA TYR A 183 16.90 -5.71 -9.94
C TYR A 183 17.44 -4.31 -10.20
N TYR A 184 18.23 -3.76 -9.28
CA TYR A 184 18.83 -2.42 -9.40
C TYR A 184 20.25 -2.43 -10.00
N GLY A 185 20.87 -3.60 -10.18
CA GLY A 185 22.24 -3.72 -10.67
C GLY A 185 23.28 -3.17 -9.70
N ARG A 186 23.03 -3.28 -8.38
CA ARG A 186 23.95 -2.88 -7.32
C ARG A 186 24.72 -4.08 -6.77
#